data_AF-A0A3D1YAW9-F1
#
_entry.id   AF-A0A3D1YAW9-F1
#
_cell.length_a   1.000
_cell.length_b   1.000
_cell.length_c   1.000
_cell.angle_alpha   90.00
_cell.angle_beta   90.00
_cell.angle_gamma   90.00
#
_symmetry.space_group_name_H-M   'P 1'
#
loop_
_entity.id
_entity.type
_entity.pdbx_description
1 polymer ?
#
loop_
_entity_poly.entity_id
_entity_poly.type
_entity_poly.pdbx_seq_one_letter_code
_entity_poly.pdbx_strand_id
1 'polypeptide(L)' 'DICYPKSSRRLYEQILEQGGILSTFPPGTEPIKRLFPERNRIVSGLADVILVVEARQKSGTFITVDMA' A
#
# COMPACT_ATOMS: atom_id res chain seq x y z
N ASP A 1 12.88 1.46 2.34
CA ASP A 1 13.99 0.78 3.05
C ASP A 1 13.46 -0.24 4.06
N ILE A 2 12.34 0.01 4.74
CA ILE A 2 11.67 -0.98 5.61
C ILE A 2 10.61 -1.78 4.84
N CYS A 3 10.65 -3.12 4.92
CA CYS A 3 9.66 -4.02 4.32
C CYS A 3 8.58 -4.41 5.35
N TYR A 4 7.31 -4.18 5.02
CA TYR A 4 6.18 -4.57 5.85
C TYR A 4 5.03 -5.19 5.03
N PRO A 5 4.43 -6.30 5.49
CA PRO A 5 4.88 -7.12 6.61
C PRO A 5 6.22 -7.80 6.31
N LYS A 6 6.99 -8.15 7.35
CA LYS A 6 8.32 -8.78 7.19
C LYS A 6 8.28 -10.07 6.38
N SER A 7 7.17 -10.81 6.46
CA SER A 7 6.94 -12.05 5.70
C SER A 7 6.92 -11.83 4.18
N SER A 8 6.65 -10.62 3.71
CA SER A 8 6.63 -10.29 2.28
C SER A 8 8.01 -9.94 1.70
N ARG A 9 9.11 -10.19 2.44
CA ARG A 9 10.46 -9.78 2.03
C ARG A 9 10.86 -10.27 0.63
N ARG A 10 10.59 -11.54 0.32
CA ARG A 10 10.88 -12.11 -1.00
C ARG A 10 10.17 -11.36 -2.12
N LEU A 11 8.88 -11.03 -1.92
CA LEU A 11 8.10 -10.28 -2.90
C LEU A 11 8.63 -8.84 -3.04
N TYR A 12 8.98 -8.19 -1.93
CA TYR A 12 9.56 -6.85 -1.93
C TYR A 12 10.83 -6.79 -2.78
N GLU A 13 11.71 -7.79 -2.68
CA GLU A 13 12.94 -7.87 -3.48
C GLU A 13 12.63 -8.09 -4.97
N GLN A 14 11.71 -9.00 -5.29
CA GLN A 14 11.30 -9.24 -6.68
C GLN A 14 10.70 -7.99 -7.35
N ILE A 15 9.90 -7.22 -6.61
CA ILE A 15 9.32 -5.96 -7.13
C ILE A 15 10.41 -4.92 -7.40
N LEU A 16 11.46 -4.86 -6.58
CA LEU A 16 12.59 -3.95 -6.83
C LEU A 16 13.40 -4.33 -8.06
N GLU A 17 13.52 -5.63 -8.36
CA GLU A 17 14.24 -6.09 -9.55
C GLU A 17 13.49 -5.83 -10.85
N GLN A 18 12.15 -5.93 -10.83
CA GLN A 18 11.31 -5.91 -12.03
C GLN A 18 10.48 -4.65 -12.19
N GLY A 19 10.45 -3.78 -11.18
CA GLY A 19 9.60 -2.60 -11.13
C GLY A 19 10.13 -1.56 -10.15
N GLY A 20 9.25 -1.06 -9.28
CA GLY A 20 9.60 -0.01 -8.33
C GLY A 20 8.70 -0.01 -7.10
N ILE A 21 9.22 0.58 -6.03
CA ILE A 21 8.52 0.76 -4.76
C ILE A 21 8.48 2.26 -4.45
N LEU A 22 7.29 2.76 -4.17
CA LEU A 22 7.06 4.16 -3.80
C LEU A 22 6.65 4.26 -2.33
N SER A 23 7.24 5.22 -1.62
CA SER A 23 6.86 5.60 -0.26
C SER A 23 6.87 7.13 -0.15
N THR A 24 5.86 7.70 0.52
CA THR A 24 5.81 9.13 0.86
C THR A 24 6.44 9.44 2.22
N PHE A 25 6.93 8.41 2.91
CA PHE A 25 7.52 8.55 4.23
C PHE A 25 9.06 8.60 4.13
N PRO A 26 9.72 9.42 4.98
CA PRO A 26 11.16 9.45 5.06
C PRO A 26 11.78 8.05 5.33
N PRO A 27 13.02 7.80 4.89
CA PRO A 27 13.75 6.59 5.24
C PRO A 27 13.77 6.35 6.76
N GLY A 28 13.67 5.08 7.17
CA GLY A 28 13.59 4.69 8.58
C GLY A 28 12.21 4.82 9.23
N THR A 29 11.18 5.27 8.50
CA THR A 29 9.83 5.36 9.07
C THR A 29 9.21 3.98 9.28
N GLU A 30 8.97 3.62 10.55
CA GLU A 30 8.35 2.34 10.92
C GLU A 30 6.87 2.27 10.50
N PRO A 31 6.36 1.08 10.12
CA PRO A 31 5.00 0.88 9.69
C PRO A 31 4.05 0.91 10.90
N ILE A 32 3.35 2.02 11.10
CA ILE A 32 2.31 2.15 12.13
C ILE A 32 0.91 2.20 11.49
N LYS A 33 -0.08 1.66 12.21
CA LYS A 33 -1.45 1.46 11.69
C LYS A 33 -2.08 2.71 11.07
N ARG A 34 -1.81 3.89 11.64
CA ARG A 34 -2.36 5.15 11.18
C ARG A 34 -1.86 5.59 9.80
N LEU A 35 -0.71 5.09 9.33
CA LEU A 35 -0.13 5.47 8.04
C LEU A 35 -0.69 4.69 6.85
N PHE A 36 -1.38 3.55 7.08
CA PHE A 36 -1.88 2.72 5.97
C PHE A 36 -2.95 3.41 5.11
N PRO A 37 -3.94 4.15 5.68
CA PRO A 37 -4.92 4.87 4.86
C PRO A 37 -4.29 5.92 3.95
N GLU A 38 -3.28 6.65 4.43
CA GLU A 38 -2.61 7.69 3.63
C GLU A 38 -1.92 7.11 2.38
N ARG A 39 -1.30 5.93 2.52
CA ARG A 39 -0.69 5.23 1.38
C ARG A 39 -1.75 4.84 0.35
N ASN A 40 -2.92 4.38 0.77
CA ASN A 40 -3.95 3.89 -0.16
C ASN A 40 -4.43 4.97 -1.14
N ARG A 41 -4.44 6.25 -0.73
CA ARG A 41 -4.74 7.37 -1.63
C ARG A 41 -3.80 7.44 -2.84
N ILE A 42 -2.53 7.08 -2.67
CA ILE A 42 -1.55 7.08 -3.76
C ILE A 42 -1.86 5.95 -4.74
N VAL A 43 -2.23 4.78 -4.23
CA VAL A 43 -2.65 3.63 -5.07
C VAL A 43 -3.86 4.03 -5.91
N SER A 44 -4.88 4.65 -5.30
CA SER A 44 -6.06 5.10 -6.04
C SER A 44 -5.74 6.20 -7.04
N GLY A 45 -4.96 7.22 -6.64
CA GLY A 45 -4.67 8.37 -7.48
C GLY A 45 -3.72 8.09 -8.65
N LEU A 46 -2.96 7.00 -8.62
CA LEU A 46 -2.06 6.59 -9.72
C LEU A 46 -2.69 5.53 -10.65
N ALA A 47 -3.80 4.93 -10.26
CA ALA A 47 -4.45 3.89 -11.06
C ALA A 47 -5.50 4.48 -12.00
N ASP A 48 -5.54 4.02 -13.26
CA ASP A 48 -6.61 4.39 -14.20
C ASP A 48 -7.96 3.74 -13.80
N VAL A 49 -7.89 2.54 -13.21
CA VAL A 49 -9.03 1.75 -12.75
C VAL A 49 -8.65 0.97 -11.50
N ILE A 50 -9.55 0.88 -10.52
CA ILE A 50 -9.39 0.07 -9.31
C ILE A 50 -10.38 -1.10 -9.34
N LEU A 51 -9.85 -2.31 -9.26
CA LEU A 51 -10.66 -3.53 -9.11
C LEU A 51 -10.60 -4.01 -7.66
N VAL A 52 -11.75 -4.02 -6.98
CA VAL A 52 -11.88 -4.54 -5.62
C VAL A 52 -12.50 -5.93 -5.65
N VAL A 53 -11.72 -6.93 -5.24
CA VAL A 53 -12.13 -8.34 -5.28
C VAL A 53 -12.90 -8.73 -4.01
N GLU A 54 -12.46 -8.27 -2.84
CA GLU A 54 -13.13 -8.51 -1.55
C GLU A 54 -13.00 -7.30 -0.61
N ALA A 55 -14.12 -6.87 -0.04
CA ALA A 55 -14.15 -5.84 1.01
C ALA A 55 -15.19 -6.20 2.08
N ARG A 56 -14.75 -6.28 3.34
CA ARG A 56 -15.67 -6.38 4.49
C ARG A 56 -16.16 -4.98 4.85
N GLN A 57 -17.42 -4.85 5.30
CA GLN A 57 -17.92 -3.57 5.83
C GLN A 57 -16.99 -3.07 6.93
N LYS A 58 -16.57 -1.79 6.83
CA LYS A 58 -15.59 -1.11 7.72
C LYS A 58 -14.13 -1.59 7.64
N SER A 59 -13.71 -2.30 6.59
CA SER A 59 -12.29 -2.62 6.40
C SER A 59 -11.48 -1.41 5.89
N GLY A 60 -10.16 -1.46 6.03
CA GLY A 60 -9.27 -0.46 5.41
C GLY A 60 -9.41 -0.38 3.88
N THR A 61 -9.89 -1.46 3.24
CA THR A 61 -10.25 -1.48 1.81
C THR A 61 -11.47 -0.60 1.52
N PHE A 62 -12.45 -0.53 2.44
CA PHE A 62 -13.65 0.28 2.25
C PHE A 62 -13.32 1.78 2.20
N ILE A 63 -12.34 2.24 3.01
CA ILE A 63 -11.84 3.62 2.94
C ILE A 63 -11.19 3.89 1.58
N THR A 64 -10.45 2.93 1.03
CA THR A 64 -9.85 3.07 -0.31
C THR A 64 -10.91 3.22 -1.40
N VAL A 65 -12.05 2.53 -1.29
CA VAL A 65 -13.17 2.65 -2.23
C VAL A 65 -13.84 4.02 -2.14
N ASP A 66 -13.99 4.58 -0.93
CA ASP A 66 -14.60 5.91 -0.73
C ASP A 66 -13.73 7.06 -1.26
N MET A 67 -12.41 6.83 -1.36
CA MET A 67 -11.44 7.82 -1.84
C MET A 67 -11.03 7.66 -3.31
N ALA A 68 -11.51 6.62 -3.99
CA ALA A 68 -11.24 6.33 -5.39
C ALA A 68 -12.34 6.90 -6.29
#